data_AF-A0A9J6ARH6-F1
#
_entry.id   AF-A0A9J6ARH6-F1
#
_cell.length_a   1.000
_cell.length_b   1.000
_cell.length_c   1.000
_cell.angle_alpha   90.00
_cell.angle_beta   90.00
_cell.angle_gamma   90.00
#
_symmetry.space_group_name_H-M   'P 1'
#
loop_
_entity.id
_entity.type
_entity.pdbx_description
1 polymer ?
#
loop_
_entity_poly.entity_id
_entity_poly.type
_entity_poly.pdbx_seq_one_letter_code
_entity_poly.pdbx_strand_id
1 'polypeptide(L)'
;MASGKLVHINAGNGECGYASNSTLQRRIIEEAKPVLEDAIKKMFNNIIGEFPKSSCFNMADLGCSSGTNTLFTVSNIIKIVQVLCHEKSCKMPEFQAYLNDL
;
A
#
# COMPACT_ATOMS: atom_id res chain seq x y z
N MET A 1 26.66 21.18 8.51
CA MET A 1 25.44 20.37 8.33
C MET A 1 25.56 19.69 6.99
N ALA A 2 25.78 18.38 6.97
CA ALA A 2 25.93 17.65 5.72
C ALA A 2 24.55 17.54 5.06
N SER A 3 24.37 18.23 3.93
CA SER A 3 23.23 17.98 3.04
C SER A 3 23.31 16.52 2.62
N GLY A 4 22.40 15.68 3.16
CA GLY A 4 22.18 14.37 2.56
C GLY A 4 21.91 14.58 1.07
N LYS A 5 22.51 13.75 0.20
CA LYS A 5 22.15 13.76 -1.21
C LYS A 5 20.63 13.61 -1.30
N LEU A 6 19.95 14.58 -1.91
CA LEU A 6 18.54 14.45 -2.27
C LEU A 6 18.46 13.33 -3.31
N VAL A 7 18.05 12.13 -2.88
CA VAL A 7 17.84 10.98 -3.77
C VAL A 7 16.35 10.86 -3.95
N HIS A 8 15.88 11.17 -5.16
CA HIS A 8 14.50 10.96 -5.56
C HIS A 8 14.48 10.37 -6.97
N ILE A 9 13.39 9.71 -7.34
CA ILE A 9 13.23 9.22 -8.72
C ILE A 9 12.83 10.38 -9.62
N ASN A 10 13.00 10.24 -10.94
CA ASN A 10 12.68 11.29 -11.90
C ASN A 10 11.22 11.73 -11.76
N ALA A 11 11.03 12.98 -11.36
CA ALA A 11 9.71 13.51 -11.03
C ALA A 11 8.89 13.83 -12.29
N GLY A 12 7.58 13.96 -12.10
CA GLY A 12 6.65 14.37 -13.14
C GLY A 12 5.98 13.23 -13.92
N ASN A 13 4.99 13.62 -14.72
CA ASN A 13 4.15 12.74 -15.54
C ASN A 13 4.51 12.79 -17.03
N GLY A 14 5.64 13.41 -17.39
CA GLY A 14 6.16 13.43 -18.76
C GLY A 14 6.70 12.07 -19.20
N GLU A 15 7.09 11.96 -20.47
CA GLU A 15 7.55 10.70 -21.07
C GLU A 15 8.78 10.09 -20.37
N CYS A 16 9.64 10.90 -19.78
CA CYS A 16 10.82 10.43 -19.03
C CYS A 16 10.57 10.31 -17.52
N GLY A 17 9.38 10.71 -17.04
CA GLY A 17 9.03 10.68 -15.62
C GLY A 17 8.91 9.25 -15.11
N TYR A 18 9.17 9.04 -13.81
CA TYR A 18 9.05 7.72 -13.20
C TYR A 18 7.64 7.14 -13.35
N ALA A 19 6.61 7.97 -13.19
CA ALA A 19 5.21 7.55 -13.31
C ALA A 19 4.89 6.88 -14.67
N SER A 20 5.61 7.25 -15.73
CA SER A 20 5.46 6.72 -17.09
C SER A 20 6.38 5.53 -17.40
N ASN A 21 7.41 5.29 -16.58
CA ASN A 21 8.47 4.30 -16.84
C ASN A 21 8.61 3.24 -15.72
N SER A 22 7.67 3.19 -14.78
CA SER A 22 7.72 2.33 -13.60
C SER A 22 7.05 0.94 -13.79
N THR A 23 7.01 0.43 -15.02
CA THR A 23 6.33 -0.84 -15.38
C THR A 23 7.00 -2.07 -14.75
N LEU A 24 8.32 -2.04 -14.55
CA LEU A 24 9.02 -3.11 -13.87
C LEU A 24 8.59 -3.20 -12.39
N GLN A 25 8.59 -2.05 -11.70
CA GLN A 25 8.15 -1.96 -10.31
C GLN A 25 6.68 -2.33 -10.16
N ARG A 26 5.85 -1.99 -11.15
CA ARG A 26 4.44 -2.42 -11.20
C ARG A 26 4.31 -3.94 -11.23
N ARG A 27 5.07 -4.63 -12.08
CA ARG A 27 5.09 -6.10 -12.14
C ARG A 27 5.56 -6.73 -10.83
N ILE A 28 6.59 -6.16 -10.21
CA ILE A 28 7.07 -6.64 -8.91
C ILE A 28 5.98 -6.50 -7.84
N ILE A 29 5.22 -5.40 -7.81
CA ILE A 29 4.08 -5.23 -6.89
C ILE A 29 3.00 -6.29 -7.14
N GLU A 30 2.74 -6.63 -8.40
CA GLU A 30 1.78 -7.68 -8.78
C GLU A 30 2.26 -9.07 -8.33
N GLU A 31 3.53 -9.39 -8.52
CA GLU A 31 4.15 -10.65 -8.07
C GLU A 31 4.22 -10.75 -6.54
N ALA A 32 4.39 -9.64 -5.84
CA ALA A 32 4.40 -9.58 -4.38
C ALA A 32 3.00 -9.65 -3.75
N LYS A 33 1.93 -9.48 -4.54
CA LYS A 33 0.55 -9.44 -4.05
C LYS A 33 0.16 -10.66 -3.19
N PRO A 34 0.51 -11.92 -3.52
CA PRO A 34 0.17 -13.07 -2.68
C PRO A 34 0.82 -12.99 -1.29
N VAL A 35 2.04 -12.46 -1.21
CA VAL A 35 2.75 -12.27 0.07
C VAL A 35 2.05 -11.20 0.91
N LEU A 36 1.66 -10.09 0.27
CA LEU A 36 0.88 -9.02 0.91
C LEU A 36 -0.47 -9.56 1.43
N GLU A 37 -1.15 -10.38 0.64
CA GLU A 37 -2.45 -10.96 1.01
C GLU A 37 -2.32 -11.91 2.21
N ASP A 38 -1.33 -12.79 2.22
CA ASP A 38 -1.04 -13.68 3.35
C ASP A 38 -0.72 -12.90 4.63
N ALA A 39 0.08 -11.83 4.53
CA ALA A 39 0.41 -10.97 5.66
C ALA A 39 -0.83 -10.28 6.26
N ILE A 40 -1.70 -9.72 5.41
CA ILE A 40 -2.96 -9.09 5.86
C ILE A 40 -3.89 -10.14 6.48
N LYS A 41 -4.04 -11.32 5.86
CA LYS A 41 -4.83 -12.44 6.39
C LYS A 41 -4.36 -12.86 7.78
N LYS A 42 -3.05 -13.00 7.98
CA LYS A 42 -2.46 -13.33 9.28
C LYS A 42 -2.74 -12.23 10.30
N MET A 43 -2.55 -10.96 9.93
CA MET A 43 -2.88 -9.83 10.81
C MET A 43 -4.35 -9.83 11.22
N PHE A 44 -5.25 -10.06 10.27
CA PHE A 44 -6.70 -10.10 10.48
C PHE A 44 -7.12 -11.24 11.43
N ASN A 45 -6.51 -12.42 11.31
CA ASN A 45 -6.82 -13.58 12.16
C ASN A 45 -6.15 -13.52 13.54
N ASN A 46 -4.96 -12.91 13.65
CA ASN A 46 -4.20 -12.84 14.90
C ASN A 46 -4.73 -11.78 15.87
N ILE A 47 -5.51 -10.81 15.39
CA ILE A 47 -6.16 -9.82 16.25
C ILE A 47 -7.40 -10.48 16.86
N ILE A 48 -7.18 -11.10 18.02
CA ILE A 48 -8.15 -11.87 18.80
C ILE A 48 -9.45 -11.07 18.96
N GLY A 49 -10.50 -11.53 18.27
CA GLY A 49 -11.91 -11.20 18.53
C GLY A 49 -12.44 -9.87 18.00
N GLU A 50 -11.62 -8.88 17.67
CA GLU A 50 -12.13 -7.56 17.26
C GLU A 50 -11.16 -6.87 16.28
N PHE A 51 -11.10 -7.38 15.05
CA PHE A 51 -10.52 -6.64 13.94
C PHE A 51 -11.60 -5.80 13.23
N PRO A 52 -11.56 -4.46 13.33
CA PRO A 52 -10.73 -3.63 14.21
C PRO A 52 -11.54 -3.05 15.40
N LYS A 53 -10.95 -3.14 16.61
CA LYS A 53 -11.31 -2.35 17.80
C LYS A 53 -11.35 -0.84 17.54
N SER A 54 -10.55 -0.39 16.57
CA SER A 54 -10.54 0.98 16.04
C SER A 54 -11.42 1.07 14.80
N SER A 55 -12.07 2.21 14.56
CA SER A 55 -12.80 2.45 13.32
C SER A 55 -11.90 2.53 12.08
N CYS A 56 -10.57 2.53 12.22
CA CYS A 56 -9.62 2.83 11.16
C CYS A 56 -8.51 1.77 10.99
N PHE A 57 -8.23 1.41 9.74
CA PHE A 57 -7.11 0.59 9.26
C PHE A 57 -6.01 1.52 8.72
N ASN A 58 -4.86 1.51 9.39
CA ASN A 58 -3.71 2.33 9.02
C ASN A 58 -2.75 1.55 8.11
N MET A 59 -2.28 2.21 7.04
CA MET A 59 -1.26 1.67 6.15
C MET A 59 -0.25 2.76 5.78
N ALA A 60 1.01 2.38 5.61
CA ALA A 60 2.06 3.29 5.15
C ALA A 60 2.83 2.67 3.98
N ASP A 61 3.02 3.45 2.91
CA ASP A 61 3.91 3.11 1.80
C ASP A 61 5.20 3.92 1.91
N LEU A 62 6.32 3.24 2.16
CA LEU A 62 7.61 3.85 2.46
C LEU A 62 8.49 3.83 1.22
N GLY A 63 8.73 5.00 0.64
CA GLY A 63 9.34 5.13 -0.69
C GLY A 63 8.29 5.08 -1.80
N CYS A 64 7.19 5.82 -1.62
CA CYS A 64 6.04 5.78 -2.53
C CYS A 64 6.35 6.35 -3.93
N SER A 65 7.39 7.17 -4.05
CA SER A 65 7.76 7.89 -5.26
C SER A 65 6.56 8.67 -5.84
N SER A 66 6.59 8.94 -7.15
CA SER A 66 5.49 9.55 -7.90
C SER A 66 4.75 8.52 -8.76
N GLY A 67 3.47 8.77 -9.05
CA GLY A 67 2.70 7.96 -10.02
C GLY A 67 1.74 6.96 -9.39
N THR A 68 1.31 5.98 -10.19
CA THR A 68 0.13 5.16 -9.87
C THR A 68 0.45 3.88 -9.09
N ASN A 69 1.72 3.52 -8.94
CA ASN A 69 2.14 2.27 -8.29
C ASN A 69 1.74 2.23 -6.81
N THR A 70 1.99 3.30 -6.05
CA THR A 70 1.54 3.41 -4.65
C THR A 70 0.03 3.31 -4.51
N LEU A 71 -0.73 4.02 -5.34
CA LEU A 71 -2.20 3.94 -5.30
C LEU A 71 -2.72 2.55 -5.67
N PHE A 72 -2.00 1.84 -6.55
CA PHE A 72 -2.30 0.44 -6.87
C PHE A 72 -2.06 -0.48 -5.66
N THR A 73 -0.94 -0.31 -4.95
CA THR A 73 -0.67 -1.02 -3.69
C THR A 73 -1.76 -0.76 -2.66
N VAL A 74 -2.11 0.50 -2.40
CA VAL A 74 -3.20 0.89 -1.48
C VAL A 74 -4.53 0.25 -1.89
N SER A 75 -4.86 0.27 -3.19
CA SER A 75 -6.08 -0.34 -3.71
C SER A 75 -6.10 -1.86 -3.51
N ASN A 76 -4.96 -2.54 -3.66
CA ASN A 76 -4.86 -3.97 -3.38
C ASN A 76 -5.13 -4.27 -1.90
N ILE A 77 -4.56 -3.48 -0.99
CA ILE A 77 -4.79 -3.62 0.46
C ILE A 77 -6.28 -3.49 0.78
N ILE A 78 -6.94 -2.42 0.28
CA ILE A 78 -8.38 -2.19 0.51
C ILE A 78 -9.21 -3.38 0.01
N LYS A 79 -8.93 -3.89 -1.20
CA LYS A 79 -9.64 -5.05 -1.77
C LYS A 79 -9.46 -6.31 -0.94
N ILE A 80 -8.24 -6.57 -0.45
CA ILE A 80 -7.96 -7.73 0.39
C ILE A 80 -8.76 -7.62 1.70
N VAL A 81 -8.72 -6.47 2.36
CA VAL A 81 -9.49 -6.22 3.59
C VAL A 81 -10.99 -6.35 3.34
N GLN A 82 -11.50 -5.84 2.22
CA GLN A 82 -12.90 -5.97 1.84
C GLN A 82 -13.37 -7.43 1.77
N VAL A 83 -12.59 -8.29 1.12
CA VAL A 83 -12.87 -9.72 1.00
C VAL A 83 -12.90 -10.38 2.38
N LEU A 84 -11.91 -10.07 3.23
CA LEU A 84 -11.84 -10.62 4.58
C LEU A 84 -13.00 -10.16 5.48
N CYS A 85 -13.38 -8.89 5.40
CA CYS A 85 -14.54 -8.37 6.12
C CYS A 85 -15.83 -9.08 5.69
N HIS A 86 -16.01 -9.32 4.39
CA HIS A 86 -17.14 -10.08 3.87
C HIS A 86 -17.15 -11.53 4.37
N GLU A 87 -16.02 -12.24 4.30
CA GLU A 87 -15.88 -13.63 4.78
C GLU A 87 -16.16 -13.79 6.28
N LYS A 88 -15.78 -12.78 7.07
CA LYS A 88 -15.92 -12.79 8.53
C LYS A 88 -17.16 -12.05 9.02
N SER A 89 -18.01 -11.56 8.11
CA SER A 89 -19.21 -10.77 8.40
C SER A 89 -18.94 -9.59 9.34
N CYS A 90 -17.81 -8.89 9.16
CA CYS A 90 -17.46 -7.73 9.96
C CYS A 90 -17.62 -6.42 9.16
N LYS A 91 -17.71 -5.30 9.89
CA LYS A 91 -17.85 -3.97 9.29
C LYS A 91 -16.55 -3.56 8.61
N MET A 92 -16.66 -2.94 7.44
CA MET A 92 -15.52 -2.32 6.77
C MET A 92 -14.95 -1.18 7.64
N PRO A 93 -13.62 -1.13 7.88
CA PRO A 93 -12.99 0.01 8.53
C PRO A 93 -12.89 1.22 7.61
N GLU A 94 -12.70 2.40 8.21
CA GLU A 94 -12.11 3.55 7.52
C GLU A 94 -10.64 3.23 7.19
N PHE A 95 -10.10 3.81 6.12
CA PHE A 95 -8.72 3.58 5.72
C PHE A 95 -7.93 4.88 5.82
N GLN A 96 -6.75 4.81 6.42
CA GLN A 96 -5.80 5.91 6.43
C GLN A 96 -4.49 5.44 5.82
N ALA A 97 -4.14 6.02 4.67
CA ALA A 97 -2.89 5.76 3.97
C ALA A 97 -1.89 6.90 4.18
N TYR A 98 -0.70 6.55 4.63
CA TYR A 98 0.45 7.45 4.73
C TYR A 98 1.38 7.16 3.56
N LEU A 99 1.52 8.10 2.64
CA LEU A 99 2.42 7.98 1.49
C LEU A 99 3.68 8.78 1.80
N ASN A 100 4.78 8.09 2.00
CA ASN A 100 6.01 8.70 2.49
C ASN A 100 7.12 8.60 1.44
N ASP A 101 7.69 9.76 1.08
CA ASP A 101 8.93 9.88 0.30
C ASP A 101 9.79 11.02 0.86
N LEU A 102 10.99 11.23 0.29
CA LEU A 102 12.00 12.19 0.77
C LEU A 102 11.77 13.65 0.31
#